data_AF-Q6WU97-F1
#
_entry.id   AF-Q6WU97-F1
#
_cell.length_a   1.000
_cell.length_b   1.000
_cell.length_c   1.000
_cell.angle_alpha   90.00
_cell.angle_beta   90.00
_cell.angle_gamma   90.00
#
_symmetry.space_group_name_H-M   'P 1'
#
loop_
_entity.id
_entity.type
_entity.pdbx_description
1 polymer ?
#
loop_
_entity_poly.entity_id
_entity_poly.type
_entity_poly.pdbx_seq_one_letter_code
_entity_poly.pdbx_strand_id
1 'polypeptide(L)'
;MKSKKLIAIIAGVALMMPLAACGNKAVATTSGGKITESEYYSSMKQTSAGKQVLQQMILDKVLEKQYGKEVSDKQVNAQYNTYKNEYGSDFNAYLQSQNLTEKSLKQQIRSNLLLTAAARHYSHITTK
;
A
#
# COMPACT_ATOMS: atom_id res chain seq x y z
N MET A 1 0.16 -6.83 56.30
CA MET A 1 1.54 -6.88 55.76
C MET A 1 2.04 -8.30 55.93
N LYS A 2 2.32 -9.10 54.90
CA LYS A 2 3.40 -8.93 53.91
C LYS A 2 3.03 -9.59 52.58
N SER A 3 3.57 -9.03 51.53
CA SER A 3 3.18 -9.13 50.12
C SER A 3 4.19 -9.94 49.29
N LYS A 4 3.68 -10.50 48.19
CA LYS A 4 4.35 -10.87 46.92
C LYS A 4 5.31 -12.05 46.91
N LYS A 5 5.16 -12.85 45.83
CA LYS A 5 6.08 -13.78 45.11
C LYS A 5 5.33 -15.08 44.82
N LEU A 6 5.20 -15.65 43.63
CA LEU A 6 5.82 -15.44 42.32
C LEU A 6 4.83 -15.95 41.25
N ILE A 7 4.70 -15.19 40.16
CA ILE A 7 4.03 -15.61 38.93
C ILE A 7 4.84 -16.79 38.37
N ALA A 8 4.22 -17.96 38.28
CA ALA A 8 4.80 -19.13 37.65
C ALA A 8 4.84 -18.89 36.13
N ILE A 9 6.01 -18.50 35.63
CA ILE A 9 6.34 -18.47 34.20
C ILE A 9 6.44 -19.94 33.76
N ILE A 10 5.48 -20.39 32.96
CA ILE A 10 5.55 -21.70 32.28
C ILE A 10 6.66 -21.60 31.24
N ALA A 11 7.82 -22.13 31.59
CA ALA A 11 8.89 -22.43 30.67
C ALA A 11 8.55 -23.72 29.91
N GLY A 12 8.85 -23.75 28.61
CA GLY A 12 9.10 -25.00 27.89
C GLY A 12 8.12 -25.34 26.78
N VAL A 13 8.22 -24.63 25.66
CA VAL A 13 7.97 -25.24 24.35
C VAL A 13 9.09 -24.78 23.40
N ALA A 14 10.24 -25.42 23.54
CA ALA A 14 11.23 -25.49 22.47
C ALA A 14 10.67 -26.45 21.41
N LEU A 15 9.96 -25.92 20.42
CA LEU A 15 9.55 -26.69 19.24
C LEU A 15 10.40 -26.26 18.05
N MET A 16 11.37 -27.14 17.76
CA MET A 16 11.99 -27.42 16.48
C MET A 16 11.65 -26.43 15.36
N MET A 17 12.57 -25.51 15.09
CA MET A 17 12.60 -24.80 13.81
C MET A 17 13.21 -25.74 12.77
N PRO A 18 12.47 -26.22 11.75
CA PRO A 18 13.14 -26.69 10.56
C PRO A 18 13.82 -25.47 9.93
N LEU A 19 15.14 -25.54 9.79
CA LEU A 19 15.91 -24.68 8.91
C LEU A 19 15.33 -24.83 7.49
N ALA A 20 14.40 -23.95 7.12
CA ALA A 20 14.01 -23.70 5.74
C ALA A 20 14.26 -22.22 5.47
N ALA A 21 15.51 -21.95 5.09
CA ALA A 21 15.94 -20.69 4.53
C ALA A 21 15.26 -20.44 3.17
N CYS A 22 15.03 -19.16 2.88
CA CYS A 22 14.66 -18.56 1.58
C CYS A 22 13.20 -18.79 1.12
N GLY A 23 12.28 -17.95 1.63
CA GLY A 23 10.87 -17.88 1.24
C GLY A 23 9.92 -17.41 2.36
N ASN A 24 10.42 -17.37 3.60
CA ASN A 24 9.67 -17.37 4.85
C ASN A 24 9.33 -15.99 5.44
N LYS A 25 9.14 -14.95 4.61
CA LYS A 25 8.78 -13.64 5.17
C LYS A 25 7.34 -13.68 5.68
N ALA A 26 7.19 -13.58 7.00
CA ALA A 26 5.89 -13.58 7.66
C ALA A 26 5.26 -12.19 7.55
N VAL A 27 3.99 -12.14 7.13
CA VAL A 27 3.16 -10.92 7.16
C VAL A 27 2.45 -10.72 8.49
N ALA A 28 2.19 -11.81 9.21
CA ALA A 28 1.65 -11.80 10.56
C ALA A 28 2.12 -13.04 11.33
N THR A 29 2.29 -12.90 12.65
CA THR A 29 2.56 -14.01 13.57
C THR A 29 1.49 -14.03 14.64
N THR A 30 0.87 -15.18 14.86
CA THR A 30 -0.16 -15.40 15.88
C THR A 30 0.24 -16.58 16.77
N SER A 31 -0.50 -16.79 17.86
CA SER A 31 -0.35 -17.99 18.71
C SER A 31 -0.58 -19.30 17.94
N GLY A 32 -1.35 -19.26 16.85
CA GLY A 32 -1.64 -20.42 15.99
C GLY A 32 -0.65 -20.64 14.85
N GLY A 33 0.36 -19.78 14.69
CA GLY A 33 1.36 -19.88 13.62
C GLY A 33 1.60 -18.58 12.86
N LYS A 34 2.51 -18.66 11.89
CA LYS A 34 2.87 -17.55 11.00
C LYS A 34 2.01 -17.60 9.75
N ILE A 35 1.59 -16.43 9.28
CA ILE A 35 1.04 -16.24 7.94
C ILE A 35 2.18 -15.71 7.07
N THR A 36 2.53 -16.42 6.02
CA THR A 36 3.60 -16.03 5.09
C THR A 36 3.09 -15.11 3.97
N GLU A 37 4.00 -14.35 3.35
CA GLU A 37 3.70 -13.56 2.16
C GLU A 37 3.10 -14.41 1.03
N SER A 38 3.58 -15.65 0.84
CA SER A 38 3.10 -16.55 -0.21
C SER A 38 1.67 -17.04 0.03
N GLU A 39 1.35 -17.40 1.29
CA GLU A 39 -0.01 -17.81 1.68
C GLU A 39 -0.99 -16.66 1.51
N TYR A 40 -0.61 -15.47 1.98
CA TYR A 40 -1.41 -14.26 1.84
C TYR A 40 -1.61 -13.88 0.36
N TYR A 41 -0.53 -13.90 -0.45
CA TYR A 41 -0.63 -13.63 -1.88
C TYR A 41 -1.53 -14.64 -2.60
N SER A 42 -1.41 -15.93 -2.26
CA SER A 42 -2.20 -16.99 -2.89
C SER A 42 -3.68 -16.91 -2.54
N SER A 43 -4.03 -16.48 -1.33
CA SER A 43 -5.42 -16.22 -0.97
C SER A 43 -5.95 -14.98 -1.69
N MET A 44 -5.17 -13.90 -1.75
CA MET A 44 -5.58 -12.63 -2.35
C MET A 44 -5.73 -12.70 -3.88
N LYS A 45 -4.82 -13.36 -4.61
CA LYS A 45 -4.81 -13.38 -6.08
C LYS A 45 -6.07 -13.98 -6.72
N GLN A 46 -6.78 -14.84 -5.99
CA GLN A 46 -8.02 -15.47 -6.46
C GLN A 46 -9.25 -14.60 -6.23
N THR A 47 -9.18 -13.65 -5.30
CA THR A 47 -10.29 -12.74 -5.00
C THR A 47 -10.51 -11.71 -6.11
N SER A 48 -11.76 -11.24 -6.26
CA SER A 48 -12.08 -10.14 -7.19
C SER A 48 -11.29 -8.88 -6.87
N ALA A 49 -11.10 -8.56 -5.57
CA ALA A 49 -10.29 -7.43 -5.12
C ALA A 49 -8.82 -7.58 -5.56
N GLY A 50 -8.21 -8.74 -5.38
CA GLY A 50 -6.84 -9.00 -5.84
C GLY A 50 -6.68 -8.88 -7.34
N LYS A 51 -7.66 -9.35 -8.12
CA LYS A 51 -7.67 -9.17 -9.59
C LYS A 51 -7.80 -7.71 -10.00
N GLN A 52 -8.66 -6.93 -9.34
CA GLN A 52 -8.81 -5.50 -9.59
C GLN A 52 -7.54 -4.73 -9.26
N VAL A 53 -6.89 -5.04 -8.14
CA VAL A 53 -5.59 -4.45 -7.77
C VAL A 53 -4.53 -4.77 -8.83
N LEU A 54 -4.48 -6.00 -9.33
CA LEU A 54 -3.55 -6.37 -10.41
C LEU A 54 -3.82 -5.59 -11.69
N GLN A 55 -5.08 -5.43 -12.09
CA GLN A 55 -5.44 -4.64 -13.27
C GLN A 55 -5.01 -3.18 -13.11
N GLN A 56 -5.25 -2.57 -11.94
CA GLN A 56 -4.80 -1.21 -11.67
C GLN A 56 -3.27 -1.10 -11.74
N MET A 57 -2.53 -2.05 -11.17
CA MET A 57 -1.07 -2.06 -11.25
C MET A 57 -0.58 -2.17 -12.69
N ILE A 58 -1.22 -3.00 -13.52
CA ILE A 58 -0.88 -3.11 -14.95
C ILE A 58 -1.11 -1.77 -15.65
N LEU A 59 -2.29 -1.16 -15.44
CA LEU A 59 -2.61 0.15 -16.00
C LEU A 59 -1.58 1.21 -15.57
N ASP A 60 -1.30 1.31 -14.28
CA ASP A 60 -0.33 2.26 -13.73
C ASP A 60 1.06 2.03 -14.34
N LYS A 61 1.51 0.78 -14.49
CA LYS A 61 2.81 0.47 -15.12
C LYS A 61 2.86 0.85 -16.59
N VAL A 62 1.77 0.61 -17.33
CA VAL A 62 1.68 0.98 -18.75
C VAL A 62 1.66 2.51 -18.90
N LEU A 63 0.85 3.19 -18.11
CA LEU A 63 0.74 4.65 -18.13
C LEU A 63 2.05 5.31 -17.69
N GLU A 64 2.72 4.80 -16.65
CA GLU A 64 4.03 5.29 -16.22
C GLU A 64 5.07 5.12 -17.33
N LYS A 65 5.07 3.99 -18.02
CA LYS A 65 6.00 3.75 -19.14
C LYS A 65 5.78 4.72 -20.30
N GLN A 66 4.53 5.03 -20.63
CA GLN A 66 4.19 5.88 -21.79
C GLN A 66 4.25 7.37 -21.46
N TYR A 67 3.71 7.77 -20.31
CA TYR A 67 3.45 9.17 -19.95
C TYR A 67 4.23 9.64 -18.71
N GLY A 68 5.05 8.77 -18.10
CA GLY A 68 5.84 9.11 -16.90
C GLY A 68 6.74 10.33 -17.06
N LYS A 69 7.19 10.61 -18.28
CA LYS A 69 7.99 11.80 -18.62
C LYS A 69 7.18 13.10 -18.64
N GLU A 70 5.87 13.02 -18.87
CA GLU A 70 4.96 14.18 -18.88
C GLU A 70 4.48 14.56 -17.48
N VAL A 71 4.65 13.66 -16.51
CA VAL A 71 4.26 13.85 -15.11
C VAL A 71 5.50 13.93 -14.24
N SER A 72 5.91 15.15 -13.93
CA SER A 72 7.01 15.44 -13.01
C SER A 72 6.59 15.27 -11.54
N ASP A 73 7.57 14.96 -10.70
CA ASP A 73 7.35 14.94 -9.24
C ASP A 73 6.93 16.30 -8.69
N LYS A 74 7.28 17.40 -9.37
CA LYS A 74 6.82 18.75 -9.00
C LYS A 74 5.31 18.89 -9.15
N GLN A 75 4.72 18.36 -10.23
CA GLN A 75 3.26 18.37 -10.43
C GLN A 75 2.56 17.53 -9.37
N VAL A 76 3.09 16.34 -9.06
CA VAL A 76 2.56 15.47 -7.99
C VAL A 76 2.60 16.18 -6.64
N ASN A 77 3.74 16.78 -6.29
CA ASN A 77 3.90 17.49 -5.02
C ASN A 77 3.04 18.76 -4.95
N ALA A 78 2.87 19.48 -6.06
CA ALA A 78 1.98 20.64 -6.11
C ALA A 78 0.54 20.24 -5.78
N GLN A 79 0.02 19.19 -6.41
CA GLN A 79 -1.34 18.72 -6.16
C GLN A 79 -1.50 18.08 -4.77
N TYR A 80 -0.49 17.37 -4.28
CA TYR A 80 -0.45 16.90 -2.89
C TYR A 80 -0.54 18.06 -1.90
N ASN A 81 0.19 19.14 -2.13
CA ASN A 81 0.13 20.33 -1.29
C ASN A 81 -1.23 21.04 -1.38
N THR A 82 -1.91 21.00 -2.52
CA THR A 82 -3.29 21.48 -2.63
C THR A 82 -4.21 20.71 -1.69
N TYR A 83 -4.19 19.37 -1.72
CA TYR A 83 -4.94 18.54 -0.77
C TYR A 83 -4.58 18.87 0.67
N LYS A 84 -3.29 18.94 0.98
CA LYS A 84 -2.82 19.24 2.33
C LYS A 84 -3.30 20.60 2.84
N ASN A 85 -3.30 21.62 1.97
CA ASN A 85 -3.74 22.96 2.32
C ASN A 85 -5.27 23.04 2.49
N GLU A 86 -6.02 22.32 1.64
CA GLU A 86 -7.48 22.26 1.69
C GLU A 86 -7.97 21.64 3.01
N TYR A 87 -7.34 20.54 3.43
CA TYR A 87 -7.70 19.86 4.69
C TYR A 87 -7.00 20.44 5.93
N GLY A 88 -5.92 21.21 5.78
CA GLY A 88 -5.24 21.88 6.88
C GLY A 88 -4.86 20.95 8.04
N SER A 89 -5.35 21.26 9.25
CA SER A 89 -5.14 20.45 10.46
C SER A 89 -5.74 19.04 10.37
N ASP A 90 -6.80 18.88 9.58
CA ASP A 90 -7.53 17.61 9.47
C ASP A 90 -6.93 16.67 8.43
N PHE A 91 -5.87 17.08 7.74
CA PHE A 91 -5.24 16.29 6.67
C PHE A 91 -4.81 14.89 7.14
N ASN A 92 -4.27 14.77 8.35
CA ASN A 92 -3.88 13.47 8.90
C ASN A 92 -5.11 12.58 9.19
N ALA A 93 -6.20 13.17 9.69
CA ALA A 93 -7.45 12.44 9.93
C ALA A 93 -8.08 12.00 8.60
N TYR A 94 -8.04 12.86 7.58
CA TYR A 94 -8.45 12.52 6.22
C TYR A 94 -7.66 11.31 5.68
N LEU A 95 -6.33 11.35 5.74
CA LEU A 95 -5.49 10.23 5.29
C LEU A 95 -5.87 8.93 6.02
N GLN A 96 -6.01 8.97 7.35
CA GLN A 96 -6.39 7.80 8.14
C GLN A 96 -7.77 7.26 7.76
N SER A 97 -8.76 8.14 7.56
CA SER A 97 -10.13 7.74 7.17
C SER A 97 -10.16 6.98 5.84
N GLN A 98 -9.23 7.29 4.94
CA GLN A 98 -9.10 6.67 3.63
C GLN A 98 -8.10 5.49 3.62
N ASN A 99 -7.54 5.13 4.78
CA ASN A 99 -6.43 4.17 4.89
C ASN A 99 -5.23 4.53 4.01
N LEU A 100 -4.96 5.84 3.87
CA LEU A 100 -3.88 6.39 3.09
C LEU A 100 -2.71 6.83 3.97
N THR A 101 -1.55 6.88 3.33
CA THR A 101 -0.33 7.52 3.81
C THR A 101 0.01 8.65 2.83
N GLU A 102 0.94 9.53 3.21
CA GLU A 102 1.48 10.53 2.26
C GLU A 102 1.96 9.86 0.96
N LYS A 103 2.66 8.72 1.07
CA LYS A 103 3.18 7.99 -0.08
C LYS A 103 2.06 7.47 -0.97
N SER A 104 1.05 6.83 -0.40
CA SER A 104 -0.05 6.26 -1.20
C SER A 104 -0.94 7.35 -1.81
N LEU A 105 -1.13 8.48 -1.13
CA LEU A 105 -1.82 9.63 -1.72
C LEU A 105 -1.04 10.19 -2.91
N LYS A 106 0.28 10.40 -2.78
CA LYS A 106 1.12 10.85 -3.91
C LYS A 106 1.10 9.88 -5.08
N GLN A 107 1.07 8.57 -4.81
CA GLN A 107 0.92 7.55 -5.85
C GLN A 107 -0.44 7.67 -6.56
N GLN A 108 -1.55 7.83 -5.82
CA GLN A 108 -2.87 8.05 -6.42
C GLN A 108 -2.91 9.32 -7.28
N ILE A 109 -2.32 10.42 -6.80
CA ILE A 109 -2.20 11.67 -7.58
C ILE A 109 -1.42 11.42 -8.87
N ARG A 110 -0.29 10.72 -8.79
CA ARG A 110 0.51 10.39 -9.97
C ARG A 110 -0.26 9.54 -10.98
N SER A 111 -0.94 8.47 -10.54
CA SER A 111 -1.77 7.64 -11.42
C SER A 111 -2.85 8.46 -12.14
N ASN A 112 -3.53 9.37 -11.43
CA ASN A 112 -4.52 10.27 -12.02
C ASN A 112 -3.92 11.25 -13.05
N LEU A 113 -2.75 11.82 -12.76
CA LEU A 113 -2.05 12.71 -13.70
C LEU A 113 -1.62 11.97 -14.96
N LEU A 114 -1.12 10.73 -14.83
CA LEU A 114 -0.75 9.90 -15.97
C LEU A 114 -1.96 9.52 -16.82
N LEU A 115 -3.07 9.17 -16.18
CA LEU A 115 -4.33 8.90 -16.87
C LEU A 115 -4.83 10.14 -17.62
N THR A 116 -4.66 11.33 -17.02
CA THR A 116 -5.02 12.60 -17.66
C THR A 116 -4.11 12.89 -18.86
N ALA A 117 -2.80 12.64 -18.75
CA ALA A 117 -1.86 12.77 -19.86
C ALA A 117 -2.24 11.82 -21.02
N ALA A 118 -2.55 10.56 -20.71
CA ALA A 118 -3.05 9.60 -21.68
C ALA A 118 -4.36 10.07 -22.34
N ALA A 119 -5.32 10.53 -21.54
CA ALA A 119 -6.58 11.06 -22.05
C ALA A 119 -6.33 12.22 -23.01
N ARG A 120 -5.47 13.19 -22.66
CA ARG A 120 -5.11 14.32 -23.56
C ARG A 120 -4.40 13.87 -24.83
N HIS A 121 -3.60 12.81 -24.77
CA HIS A 121 -2.92 12.28 -25.95
C HIS A 121 -3.90 11.65 -26.96
N TYR A 122 -4.92 10.93 -26.48
CA TYR A 122 -5.91 10.26 -27.33
C TYR A 122 -7.12 11.11 -27.70
N SER A 123 -7.48 12.06 -26.84
CA SER A 123 -8.45 13.08 -27.18
C SER A 123 -7.72 14.15 -27.97
N HIS A 124 -7.89 14.17 -29.30
CA HIS A 124 -7.58 15.35 -30.12
C HIS A 124 -8.49 16.51 -29.68
N ILE A 125 -8.32 17.04 -28.47
CA ILE A 125 -9.08 18.19 -27.97
C ILE A 125 -8.53 19.40 -28.70
N THR A 126 -9.08 19.62 -29.88
CA THR A 126 -8.99 20.90 -30.59
C THR A 126 -10.00 21.79 -29.87
N THR A 127 -9.55 22.59 -28.90
CA THR A 127 -10.37 23.71 -28.42
C THR A 127 -10.59 24.64 -29.60
N LYS A 128 -11.86 24.79 -30.02
CA LYS A 128 -12.28 25.87 -30.92
C LYS A 128 -12.09 27.22 -30.27
#